data_AF-E0QSU2-F1
#
_entry.id   AF-E0QSU2-F1
#
_cell.length_a   1.000
_cell.length_b   1.000
_cell.length_c   1.000
_cell.angle_alpha   90.00
_cell.angle_beta   90.00
_cell.angle_gamma   90.00
#
_symmetry.space_group_name_H-M   'P 1'
#
loop_
_entity.id
_entity.type
_entity.pdbx_description
1 polymer ?
#
loop_
_entity_poly.entity_id
_entity_poly.type
_entity_poly.pdbx_seq_one_letter_code
_entity_poly.pdbx_strand_id
1 'polypeptide(L)'
;FTTKFSTRLFLFNRLPFTLMIVKSAVAALLGLVLGAVILVTCWFSTQGFLAARGYEFFPPQNLWQWAGSHLVMFTLSAIWGVALGFIFRNTVIAIMFHVLYLMGVEATLMAIFPSVAKWLPGGTQSAIIDDITLPQRLDMLSGTGLYLLWVLALFVIATIVAVKFNQPVLPSLTNLVSKRFSSKEIHSASEKKLNTAV
;
A
#
# COMPACT_ATOMS: atom_id res chain seq x y z
N PHE A 1 -19.15 0.66 -21.78
CA PHE A 1 -18.48 1.58 -20.84
C PHE A 1 -19.18 2.94 -20.90
N THR A 2 -19.83 3.38 -19.82
CA THR A 2 -20.60 4.63 -19.82
C THR A 2 -19.66 5.83 -19.67
N THR A 3 -19.91 6.91 -20.39
CA THR A 3 -19.10 8.15 -20.37
C THR A 3 -18.93 8.72 -18.95
N LYS A 4 -19.91 8.52 -18.07
CA LYS A 4 -19.84 8.90 -16.64
C LYS A 4 -18.74 8.18 -15.85
N PHE A 5 -18.41 6.93 -16.20
CA PHE A 5 -17.35 6.18 -15.52
C PHE A 5 -15.96 6.70 -15.89
N SER A 6 -15.72 6.99 -17.17
CA SER A 6 -14.45 7.55 -17.64
C SER A 6 -14.15 8.93 -17.04
N THR A 7 -15.14 9.81 -16.93
CA THR A 7 -14.94 11.14 -16.33
C THR A 7 -14.61 11.08 -14.84
N ARG A 8 -15.21 10.13 -14.09
CA ARG A 8 -14.89 9.90 -12.68
C ARG A 8 -13.48 9.34 -12.51
N LEU A 9 -13.06 8.40 -13.36
CA LEU A 9 -11.70 7.86 -13.35
C LEU A 9 -10.66 8.97 -13.61
N PHE A 10 -10.95 9.87 -14.55
CA PHE A 10 -10.09 11.02 -14.89
C PHE A 10 -9.98 12.05 -13.74
N LEU A 11 -11.09 12.33 -13.05
CA LEU A 11 -11.10 13.25 -11.90
C LEU A 11 -10.34 12.68 -10.71
N PHE A 12 -10.53 11.39 -10.40
CA PHE A 12 -9.79 10.72 -9.34
C PHE A 12 -8.29 10.62 -9.65
N ASN A 13 -7.92 10.43 -10.92
CA ASN A 13 -6.51 10.41 -11.33
C ASN A 13 -5.80 11.76 -11.08
N ARG A 14 -6.52 12.88 -10.91
CA ARG A 14 -5.93 14.18 -10.57
C ARG A 14 -5.68 14.38 -9.07
N LEU A 15 -6.35 13.63 -8.19
CA LEU A 15 -6.19 13.72 -6.74
C LEU A 15 -5.67 12.39 -6.18
N PRO A 16 -4.35 12.13 -6.28
CA PRO A 16 -3.76 10.85 -5.86
C PRO A 16 -4.06 10.52 -4.39
N PHE A 17 -4.17 11.55 -3.54
CA PHE A 17 -4.48 11.40 -2.13
C PHE A 17 -5.89 10.84 -1.87
N THR A 18 -6.92 11.35 -2.57
CA THR A 18 -8.30 10.85 -2.41
C THR A 18 -8.41 9.40 -2.85
N LEU A 19 -7.74 9.04 -3.96
CA LEU A 19 -7.68 7.65 -4.42
C LEU A 19 -7.00 6.72 -3.41
N MET A 20 -5.91 7.18 -2.77
CA MET A 20 -5.23 6.42 -1.73
C MET A 20 -6.17 6.14 -0.54
N ILE A 21 -6.88 7.16 -0.05
CA ILE A 21 -7.83 6.99 1.08
C ILE A 21 -8.93 5.98 0.72
N VAL A 22 -9.56 6.13 -0.44
CA VAL A 22 -10.65 5.22 -0.86
C VAL A 22 -10.14 3.78 -0.99
N LYS A 23 -8.98 3.58 -1.62
CA LYS A 23 -8.37 2.24 -1.72
C LYS A 23 -8.01 1.66 -0.36
N SER A 24 -7.56 2.49 0.57
CA SER A 24 -7.23 2.07 1.93
C SER A 24 -8.46 1.65 2.72
N ALA A 25 -9.57 2.39 2.59
CA ALA A 25 -10.84 2.02 3.21
C ALA A 25 -11.36 0.68 2.67
N VAL A 26 -11.32 0.49 1.34
CA VAL A 26 -11.69 -0.79 0.72
C VAL A 26 -10.76 -1.91 1.16
N ALA A 27 -9.45 -1.68 1.21
CA ALA A 27 -8.48 -2.66 1.67
C ALA A 27 -8.65 -3.01 3.16
N ALA A 28 -8.99 -2.04 4.00
CA ALA A 28 -9.26 -2.26 5.42
C ALA A 28 -10.48 -3.19 5.62
N LEU A 29 -11.56 -2.94 4.87
CA LEU A 29 -12.76 -3.78 4.88
C LEU A 29 -12.45 -5.19 4.36
N LEU A 30 -11.74 -5.30 3.24
CA LEU A 30 -11.34 -6.60 2.69
C LEU A 30 -10.39 -7.34 3.64
N GLY A 31 -9.44 -6.66 4.25
CA GLY A 31 -8.52 -7.22 5.23
C GLY A 31 -9.24 -7.75 6.47
N LEU A 32 -10.26 -7.04 6.94
CA LEU A 32 -11.11 -7.49 8.05
C LEU A 32 -11.89 -8.75 7.67
N VAL A 33 -12.57 -8.75 6.52
CA VAL A 33 -13.39 -9.88 6.06
C VAL A 33 -12.51 -11.11 5.77
N LEU A 34 -11.44 -10.94 5.02
CA LEU A 34 -10.52 -12.03 4.69
C LEU A 34 -9.78 -12.52 5.94
N GLY A 35 -9.37 -11.63 6.84
CA GLY A 35 -8.78 -11.98 8.12
C GLY A 35 -9.71 -12.85 8.97
N ALA A 36 -10.99 -12.49 9.06
CA ALA A 36 -11.98 -13.29 9.77
C ALA A 36 -12.15 -14.68 9.15
N VAL A 37 -12.25 -14.78 7.82
CA VAL A 37 -12.34 -16.06 7.11
C VAL A 37 -11.10 -16.91 7.36
N ILE A 38 -9.90 -16.33 7.21
CA ILE A 38 -8.62 -17.02 7.43
C ILE A 38 -8.55 -17.54 8.87
N LEU A 39 -8.89 -16.73 9.87
CA LEU A 39 -8.86 -17.14 11.27
C LEU A 39 -9.78 -18.33 11.54
N VAL A 40 -11.01 -18.28 11.03
CA VAL A 40 -11.98 -19.38 11.17
C VAL A 40 -11.47 -20.64 10.47
N THR A 41 -10.96 -20.52 9.24
CA THR A 41 -10.41 -21.67 8.49
C THR A 41 -9.19 -22.26 9.20
N CYS A 42 -8.26 -21.44 9.67
CA CYS A 42 -7.07 -21.87 10.41
C CYS A 42 -7.44 -22.55 11.73
N TRP A 43 -8.42 -22.02 12.45
CA TRP A 43 -8.92 -22.62 13.69
C TRP A 43 -9.44 -24.04 13.46
N PHE A 44 -10.40 -24.21 12.56
CA PHE A 44 -10.99 -25.52 12.27
C PHE A 44 -9.97 -26.50 11.66
N SER A 45 -9.07 -25.99 10.82
CA SER A 45 -8.01 -26.81 10.22
C SER A 45 -7.03 -27.32 11.28
N THR A 46 -6.63 -26.46 12.23
CA THR A 46 -5.74 -26.84 13.34
C THR A 46 -6.41 -27.83 14.28
N GLN A 47 -7.68 -27.58 14.64
CA GLN A 47 -8.46 -28.50 15.47
C GLN A 47 -8.61 -29.87 14.82
N GLY A 48 -8.98 -29.91 13.53
CA GLY A 48 -9.13 -31.16 12.79
C GLY A 48 -7.82 -31.93 12.65
N PHE A 49 -6.72 -31.23 12.40
CA PHE A 49 -5.40 -31.85 12.27
C PHE A 49 -4.88 -32.44 13.59
N LEU A 50 -5.06 -31.74 14.71
CA LEU A 50 -4.65 -32.23 16.03
C LEU A 50 -5.54 -33.40 16.48
N ALA A 51 -6.86 -33.29 16.29
CA ALA A 51 -7.80 -34.36 16.60
C ALA A 51 -7.49 -35.64 15.82
N ALA A 52 -7.13 -35.53 14.53
CA ALA A 52 -6.71 -36.66 13.70
C ALA A 52 -5.44 -37.36 14.20
N ARG A 53 -4.60 -36.66 14.98
CA ARG A 53 -3.39 -37.21 15.60
C ARG A 53 -3.57 -37.59 17.08
N GLY A 54 -4.78 -37.49 17.62
CA GLY A 54 -5.08 -37.79 19.01
C GLY A 54 -4.55 -36.75 20.01
N TYR A 55 -4.20 -35.54 19.54
CA TYR A 55 -3.81 -34.43 20.42
C TYR A 55 -5.00 -33.54 20.73
N GLU A 56 -5.08 -33.07 21.98
CA GLU A 56 -6.08 -32.08 22.39
C GLU A 56 -5.71 -30.69 21.86
N PHE A 57 -6.70 -29.98 21.34
CA PHE A 57 -6.57 -28.59 20.93
C PHE A 57 -6.74 -27.70 22.15
N PHE A 58 -5.69 -26.96 22.52
CA PHE A 58 -5.74 -25.99 23.61
C PHE A 58 -6.14 -24.61 23.05
N PRO A 59 -7.38 -24.15 23.30
CA PRO A 59 -7.80 -22.83 22.85
C PRO A 59 -7.01 -21.72 23.55
N PRO A 60 -6.89 -20.53 22.93
CA PRO A 60 -6.30 -19.36 23.57
C PRO A 60 -7.04 -19.02 24.86
N GLN A 61 -6.30 -18.54 25.87
CA GLN A 61 -6.88 -18.13 27.15
C GLN A 61 -7.96 -17.04 26.99
N ASN A 62 -7.78 -16.15 26.02
CA ASN A 62 -8.76 -15.13 25.67
C ASN A 62 -8.99 -15.11 24.16
N LEU A 63 -10.07 -15.77 23.72
CA LEU A 63 -10.46 -15.86 22.31
C LEU A 63 -10.67 -14.48 21.67
N TRP A 64 -11.29 -13.54 22.41
CA TRP A 64 -11.60 -12.21 21.90
C TRP A 64 -10.34 -11.38 21.67
N GLN A 65 -9.38 -11.45 22.57
CA GLN A 65 -8.09 -10.78 22.41
C GLN A 65 -7.29 -11.40 21.26
N TRP A 66 -7.26 -12.72 21.15
CA TRP A 66 -6.60 -13.43 20.06
C TRP A 66 -7.21 -13.10 18.69
N ALA A 67 -8.53 -13.16 18.56
CA ALA A 67 -9.20 -12.82 17.31
C ALA A 67 -9.05 -11.32 16.99
N GLY A 68 -9.22 -10.45 17.99
CA GLY A 68 -9.12 -9.00 17.84
C GLY A 68 -7.73 -8.55 17.37
N SER A 69 -6.66 -9.07 17.97
CA SER A 69 -5.28 -8.77 17.57
C SER A 69 -5.00 -9.17 16.12
N HIS A 70 -5.40 -10.38 15.71
CA HIS A 70 -5.19 -10.84 14.34
C HIS A 70 -6.00 -10.01 13.33
N LEU A 71 -7.26 -9.67 13.66
CA LEU A 71 -8.07 -8.82 12.79
C LEU A 71 -7.45 -7.43 12.61
N VAL A 72 -6.96 -6.82 13.70
CA VAL A 72 -6.22 -5.55 13.63
C VAL A 72 -4.98 -5.69 12.75
N MET A 73 -4.20 -6.75 12.92
CA MET A 73 -3.03 -7.02 12.09
C MET A 73 -3.41 -7.15 10.60
N PHE A 74 -4.41 -7.97 10.26
CA PHE A 74 -4.86 -8.14 8.87
C PHE A 74 -5.34 -6.83 8.25
N THR A 75 -6.11 -6.03 8.98
CA THR A 75 -6.60 -4.74 8.52
C THR A 75 -5.45 -3.77 8.26
N LEU A 76 -4.50 -3.63 9.19
CA LEU A 76 -3.35 -2.73 9.03
C LEU A 76 -2.40 -3.20 7.92
N SER A 77 -2.17 -4.51 7.80
CA SER A 77 -1.35 -5.08 6.71
C SER A 77 -2.01 -4.95 5.34
N ALA A 78 -3.34 -4.97 5.25
CA ALA A 78 -4.03 -4.66 4.00
C ALA A 78 -3.80 -3.20 3.58
N ILE A 79 -3.86 -2.26 4.52
CA ILE A 79 -3.55 -0.84 4.28
C ILE A 79 -2.09 -0.66 3.87
N TRP A 80 -1.15 -1.37 4.52
CA TRP A 80 0.25 -1.42 4.13
C TRP A 80 0.44 -1.81 2.65
N GLY A 81 -0.23 -2.87 2.22
CA GLY A 81 -0.19 -3.34 0.83
C GLY A 81 -0.65 -2.28 -0.18
N VAL A 82 -1.65 -1.45 0.19
CA VAL A 82 -2.09 -0.33 -0.65
C VAL A 82 -0.95 0.69 -0.83
N ALA A 83 -0.27 1.08 0.25
CA ALA A 83 0.84 2.03 0.16
C ALA A 83 1.97 1.51 -0.75
N LEU A 84 2.35 0.24 -0.61
CA LEU A 84 3.35 -0.38 -1.48
C LEU A 84 2.91 -0.40 -2.95
N GLY A 85 1.64 -0.68 -3.22
CA GLY A 85 1.08 -0.63 -4.57
C GLY A 85 1.19 0.74 -5.22
N PHE A 86 1.02 1.82 -4.45
CA PHE A 86 1.22 3.20 -4.95
C PHE A 86 2.69 3.56 -5.17
N ILE A 87 3.60 3.05 -4.33
CA ILE A 87 5.04 3.29 -4.45
C ILE A 87 5.60 2.61 -5.69
N PHE A 88 5.34 1.30 -5.86
CA PHE A 88 5.93 0.52 -6.94
C PHE A 88 5.19 0.64 -8.27
N ARG A 89 3.89 0.98 -8.25
CA ARG A 89 3.00 1.03 -9.44
C ARG A 89 2.93 -0.29 -10.24
N ASN A 90 3.50 -1.36 -9.70
CA ASN A 90 3.47 -2.71 -10.24
C ASN A 90 3.15 -3.65 -9.08
N THR A 91 1.98 -4.28 -9.14
CA THR A 91 1.47 -5.14 -8.07
C THR A 91 2.37 -6.35 -7.82
N VAL A 92 2.97 -6.93 -8.88
CA VAL A 92 3.85 -8.10 -8.75
C VAL A 92 5.11 -7.71 -7.99
N ILE A 93 5.73 -6.58 -8.32
CA ILE A 93 6.93 -6.09 -7.63
C ILE A 93 6.61 -5.74 -6.17
N ALA A 94 5.47 -5.10 -5.92
CA ALA A 94 5.05 -4.77 -4.55
C ALA A 94 4.87 -6.02 -3.68
N ILE A 95 4.21 -7.05 -4.21
CA ILE A 95 4.02 -8.33 -3.50
C ILE A 95 5.36 -9.02 -3.28
N MET A 96 6.19 -9.15 -4.33
CA MET A 96 7.50 -9.80 -4.19
C MET A 96 8.38 -9.08 -3.18
N PHE A 97 8.44 -7.74 -3.23
CA PHE A 97 9.17 -6.95 -2.26
C PHE A 97 8.67 -7.20 -0.84
N HIS A 98 7.35 -7.17 -0.63
CA HIS A 98 6.77 -7.36 0.69
C HIS A 98 7.08 -8.74 1.27
N VAL A 99 6.92 -9.79 0.46
CA VAL A 99 7.20 -11.18 0.87
C VAL A 99 8.69 -11.38 1.15
N LEU A 100 9.57 -10.96 0.24
CA LEU A 100 11.02 -11.12 0.39
C LEU A 100 11.57 -10.31 1.57
N TYR A 101 11.03 -9.12 1.80
CA TYR A 101 11.41 -8.29 2.93
C TYR A 101 11.01 -8.95 4.26
N LEU A 102 9.74 -9.31 4.44
CA LEU A 102 9.26 -9.89 5.71
C LEU A 102 9.84 -11.29 5.96
N MET A 103 9.76 -12.18 4.97
CA MET A 103 10.14 -13.58 5.16
C MET A 103 11.64 -13.84 5.01
N GLY A 104 12.37 -12.98 4.29
CA GLY A 104 13.80 -13.13 4.08
C GLY A 104 14.59 -12.20 4.98
N VAL A 105 14.56 -10.90 4.65
CA VAL A 105 15.43 -9.89 5.29
C VAL A 105 15.10 -9.75 6.77
N GLU A 106 13.82 -9.56 7.11
CA GLU A 106 13.42 -9.26 8.47
C GLU A 106 13.47 -10.50 9.37
N ALA A 107 13.04 -11.66 8.88
CA ALA A 107 13.22 -12.92 9.60
C ALA A 107 14.69 -13.20 9.94
N THR A 108 15.61 -12.92 9.01
CA THR A 108 17.06 -13.05 9.25
C THR A 108 17.55 -12.03 10.28
N LEU A 109 17.08 -10.78 10.21
CA LEU A 109 17.42 -9.75 11.20
C LEU A 109 16.88 -10.09 12.60
N MET A 110 15.69 -10.70 12.70
CA MET A 110 15.16 -11.16 13.99
C MET A 110 16.02 -12.26 14.61
N ALA A 111 16.57 -13.15 13.79
CA ALA A 111 17.45 -14.21 14.27
C ALA A 111 18.81 -13.69 14.75
N ILE A 112 19.39 -12.70 14.07
CA ILE A 112 20.74 -12.20 14.38
C ILE A 112 20.72 -11.04 15.40
N PHE A 113 19.76 -10.11 15.26
CA PHE A 113 19.68 -8.86 16.03
C PHE A 113 18.25 -8.61 16.59
N PRO A 114 17.76 -9.47 17.51
CA PRO A 114 16.39 -9.40 18.01
C PRO A 114 16.04 -8.07 18.70
N SER A 115 17.03 -7.40 19.30
CA SER A 115 16.85 -6.12 19.99
C SER A 115 16.50 -4.96 19.06
N VAL A 116 16.96 -5.00 17.82
CA VAL A 116 16.67 -4.00 16.79
C VAL A 116 15.47 -4.43 15.97
N ALA A 117 15.39 -5.71 15.61
CA ALA A 117 14.36 -6.24 14.74
C ALA A 117 12.94 -6.15 15.32
N LYS A 118 12.79 -6.13 16.66
CA LYS A 118 11.47 -5.91 17.30
C LYS A 118 10.82 -4.56 16.94
N TRP A 119 11.59 -3.58 16.49
CA TRP A 119 11.10 -2.25 16.08
C TRP A 119 10.74 -2.19 14.59
N LEU A 120 11.10 -3.21 13.82
CA LEU A 120 10.81 -3.31 12.40
C LEU A 120 9.36 -3.78 12.17
N PRO A 121 8.82 -3.60 10.94
CA PRO A 121 7.41 -3.83 10.65
C PRO A 121 6.90 -5.24 10.98
N GLY A 122 7.64 -6.29 10.60
CA GLY A 122 7.37 -7.66 11.00
C GLY A 122 7.47 -7.86 12.52
N GLY A 123 8.45 -7.24 13.19
CA GLY A 123 8.60 -7.31 14.65
C GLY A 123 7.39 -6.71 15.38
N THR A 124 6.87 -5.60 14.84
CA THR A 124 5.63 -4.99 15.35
C THR A 124 4.40 -5.83 15.05
N GLN A 125 4.33 -6.52 13.91
CA GLN A 125 3.23 -7.44 13.60
C GLN A 125 3.20 -8.62 14.57
N SER A 126 4.37 -9.21 14.87
CA SER A 126 4.46 -10.28 15.86
C SER A 126 4.08 -9.81 17.27
N ALA A 127 4.36 -8.56 17.62
CA ALA A 127 3.91 -7.97 18.88
C ALA A 127 2.38 -7.78 18.93
N ILE A 128 1.73 -7.45 17.81
CA ILE A 128 0.25 -7.32 17.75
C ILE A 128 -0.42 -8.66 18.09
N ILE A 129 0.05 -9.76 17.52
CA ILE A 129 -0.52 -11.11 17.74
C ILE A 129 -0.02 -11.80 19.02
N ASP A 130 0.77 -11.09 19.83
CA ASP A 130 1.36 -11.60 21.06
C ASP A 130 2.18 -12.89 20.84
N ASP A 131 3.02 -12.92 19.80
CA ASP A 131 3.83 -14.09 19.47
C ASP A 131 4.81 -14.44 20.60
N ILE A 132 4.66 -15.63 21.17
CA ILE A 132 5.48 -16.15 22.28
C ILE A 132 6.77 -16.83 21.80
N THR A 133 6.92 -17.06 20.50
CA THR A 133 8.10 -17.72 19.92
C THR A 133 9.30 -16.78 19.79
N LEU A 134 9.07 -15.46 19.87
CA LEU A 134 10.12 -14.46 19.76
C LEU A 134 10.78 -14.15 21.11
N PRO A 135 12.13 -14.17 21.20
CA PRO A 135 12.85 -13.95 22.45
C PRO A 135 12.77 -12.51 22.96
N GLN A 136 12.59 -11.53 22.07
CA GLN A 136 12.35 -10.14 22.42
C GLN A 136 11.18 -9.61 21.60
N ARG A 137 10.16 -9.12 22.31
CA ARG A 137 8.95 -8.57 21.70
C ARG A 137 8.54 -7.29 22.39
N LEU A 138 7.83 -6.44 21.66
CA LEU A 138 7.15 -5.29 22.23
C LEU A 138 5.84 -5.74 22.88
N ASP A 139 5.35 -4.93 23.81
CA ASP A 139 3.98 -5.08 24.32
C ASP A 139 2.95 -4.89 23.19
N MET A 140 1.80 -5.54 23.28
CA MET A 140 0.77 -5.56 22.23
C MET A 140 0.32 -4.15 21.83
N LEU A 141 0.11 -3.25 22.81
CA LEU A 141 -0.31 -1.87 22.53
C LEU A 141 0.82 -1.07 21.87
N SER A 142 2.05 -1.25 22.35
CA SER A 142 3.23 -0.60 21.78
C SER A 142 3.51 -1.07 20.36
N GLY A 143 3.37 -2.36 20.09
CA GLY A 143 3.49 -2.98 18.77
C GLY A 143 2.42 -2.46 17.80
N THR A 144 1.16 -2.40 18.23
CA THR A 144 0.06 -1.86 17.42
C THR A 144 0.29 -0.40 17.06
N GLY A 145 0.66 0.43 18.06
CA GLY A 145 0.94 1.85 17.83
C GLY A 145 2.12 2.07 16.89
N LEU A 146 3.20 1.31 17.06
CA LEU A 146 4.38 1.41 16.20
C LEU A 146 4.11 0.91 14.78
N TYR A 147 3.33 -0.14 14.62
CA TYR A 147 2.95 -0.61 13.28
C TYR A 147 2.09 0.43 12.55
N LEU A 148 1.17 1.07 13.25
CA LEU A 148 0.40 2.19 12.71
C LEU A 148 1.31 3.34 12.25
N LEU A 149 2.35 3.67 13.02
CA LEU A 149 3.34 4.68 12.62
C LEU A 149 4.08 4.28 11.34
N TRP A 150 4.47 3.01 11.20
CA TRP A 150 5.08 2.53 9.97
C TRP A 150 4.13 2.59 8.76
N VAL A 151 2.86 2.22 8.94
CA VAL A 151 1.82 2.36 7.91
C VAL A 151 1.70 3.83 7.50
N LEU A 152 1.60 4.75 8.45
CA LEU A 152 1.51 6.19 8.18
C LEU A 152 2.74 6.71 7.44
N ALA A 153 3.95 6.30 7.85
CA ALA A 153 5.20 6.67 7.19
C ALA A 153 5.21 6.21 5.72
N LEU A 154 4.76 4.99 5.45
CA LEU A 154 4.61 4.50 4.08
C LEU A 154 3.59 5.28 3.27
N PHE A 155 2.48 5.70 3.87
CA PHE A 155 1.49 6.56 3.22
C PHE A 155 2.06 7.93 2.85
N VAL A 156 2.86 8.52 3.73
CA VAL A 156 3.57 9.77 3.44
C VAL A 156 4.51 9.58 2.25
N ILE A 157 5.32 8.51 2.25
CA ILE A 157 6.22 8.19 1.13
C ILE A 157 5.43 7.99 -0.18
N ALA A 158 4.38 7.18 -0.13
CA ALA A 158 3.52 6.91 -1.28
C ALA A 158 2.89 8.20 -1.83
N THR A 159 2.47 9.12 -0.96
CA THR A 159 1.91 10.42 -1.35
C THR A 159 2.96 11.30 -2.05
N ILE A 160 4.17 11.40 -1.48
CA ILE A 160 5.28 12.16 -2.07
C ILE A 160 5.62 11.62 -3.47
N VAL A 161 5.75 10.29 -3.58
CA VAL A 161 6.00 9.60 -4.85
C VAL A 161 4.87 9.91 -5.84
N ALA A 162 3.61 9.76 -5.43
CA ALA A 162 2.46 10.01 -6.29
C ALA A 162 2.43 11.46 -6.81
N VAL A 163 2.66 12.46 -5.95
CA VAL A 163 2.67 13.88 -6.33
C VAL A 163 3.80 14.20 -7.32
N LYS A 164 5.01 13.70 -7.08
CA LYS A 164 6.18 13.96 -7.95
C LYS A 164 5.94 13.51 -9.40
N PHE A 165 5.26 12.38 -9.57
CA PHE A 165 5.02 11.79 -10.89
C PHE A 165 3.73 12.27 -11.57
N ASN A 166 2.80 12.89 -10.83
CA ASN A 166 1.54 13.41 -11.39
C ASN A 166 1.64 14.88 -11.80
N GLN A 167 2.83 15.49 -11.74
CA GLN A 167 3.03 16.81 -12.31
C GLN A 167 2.74 16.74 -13.81
N PRO A 168 1.76 17.49 -14.33
CA PRO A 168 1.59 17.59 -15.76
C PRO A 168 2.92 18.09 -16.31
N VAL A 169 3.45 17.41 -17.32
CA VAL A 169 4.48 17.99 -18.19
C VAL A 169 3.81 19.18 -18.85
N LEU A 170 3.78 20.32 -18.17
CA LEU A 170 3.38 21.57 -18.76
C LEU A 170 4.33 21.72 -19.94
N PRO A 171 3.84 21.78 -21.20
CA PRO A 171 4.69 22.29 -22.26
C PRO A 171 5.16 23.64 -21.73
N SER A 172 6.47 23.76 -21.54
CA SER A 172 7.05 24.99 -20.99
C SER A 172 6.43 26.16 -21.74
N LEU A 173 6.07 27.25 -21.06
CA LEU A 173 5.43 28.40 -21.72
C LEU A 173 6.26 28.86 -22.94
N THR A 174 7.57 28.62 -22.93
CA THR A 174 8.49 28.75 -24.07
C THR A 174 8.10 27.93 -25.32
N ASN A 175 7.61 26.69 -25.18
CA ASN A 175 7.14 25.86 -26.31
C ASN A 175 5.80 26.32 -26.87
N LEU A 176 4.90 26.82 -26.02
CA LEU A 176 3.62 27.40 -26.47
C LEU A 176 3.81 28.77 -27.14
N VAL A 177 4.71 29.59 -26.60
CA VAL A 177 5.04 30.91 -27.12
C VAL A 177 5.79 30.80 -28.45
N SER A 178 6.82 29.94 -28.55
CA SER A 178 7.55 29.73 -29.81
C SER A 178 6.67 29.21 -30.94
N LYS A 179 5.75 28.26 -30.66
CA LYS A 179 4.82 27.74 -31.66
C LYS A 179 3.84 28.80 -32.15
N ARG A 180 3.41 29.73 -31.28
CA ARG A 180 2.50 30.83 -31.63
C ARG A 180 3.22 31.93 -32.45
N PHE A 181 4.49 32.17 -32.18
CA PHE A 181 5.29 33.12 -32.96
C PHE A 181 5.66 32.57 -34.34
N SER A 182 6.10 31.31 -34.43
CA SER A 182 6.40 30.65 -35.71
C SER A 182 5.18 30.59 -36.65
N SER A 183 3.98 30.30 -36.12
CA SER A 183 2.75 30.29 -36.92
C SER A 183 2.35 31.67 -37.45
N LYS A 184 2.66 32.76 -36.73
CA LYS A 184 2.35 34.13 -37.19
C LYS A 184 3.30 34.59 -38.30
N GLU A 185 4.58 34.24 -38.22
CA GLU A 185 5.56 34.59 -39.25
C GLU A 185 5.28 33.89 -40.58
N ILE A 186 4.87 32.61 -40.55
CA ILE A 186 4.53 31.86 -41.75
C ILE A 186 3.31 32.47 -42.45
N HIS A 187 2.31 32.91 -41.68
CA HIS A 187 1.10 33.52 -42.25
C HIS A 187 1.39 34.89 -42.90
N SER A 188 2.24 35.71 -42.27
CA SER A 188 2.66 37.01 -42.82
C SER A 188 3.51 36.87 -44.10
N ALA A 189 4.40 35.88 -44.15
CA ALA A 189 5.22 35.62 -45.33
C ALA A 189 4.40 35.13 -46.53
N SER A 190 3.34 34.34 -46.28
CA SER A 190 2.41 33.88 -47.30
C SER A 190 1.58 35.02 -47.90
N GLU A 191 1.11 35.95 -47.07
CA GLU A 191 0.31 37.11 -47.52
C GLU A 191 1.14 38.08 -48.37
N LYS A 192 2.40 38.31 -47.98
CA LYS A 192 3.31 39.18 -48.74
C LYS A 192 3.63 38.64 -50.13
N LYS A 193 3.81 37.32 -50.27
CA LYS A 193 4.07 36.69 -51.58
C LYS A 193 2.86 36.77 -52.51
N LEU A 194 1.64 36.72 -51.97
CA LEU A 194 0.42 36.79 -52.76
C LEU A 194 0.18 38.20 -53.33
N ASN A 195 0.49 39.25 -52.56
CA ASN A 195 0.30 40.65 -52.99
C ASN A 195 1.38 41.18 -53.95
N THR A 196 2.53 40.51 -54.07
CA THR A 196 3.57 40.86 -55.05
C THR A 196 3.44 40.12 -56.39
N ALA A 197 2.47 39.20 -56.50
CA ALA A 197 2.23 38.39 -57.71
C ALA A 197 1.04 38.89 -58.56
N VAL A 198 0.46 40.04 -58.19
CA VAL A 198 -0.59 40.78 -58.92
C VAL A 198 0.01 42.07 -59.44
#